data_AF-A0A4Y8VRM0-F1
#
_entry.id   AF-A0A4Y8VRM0-F1
#
_cell.length_a   1.000
_cell.length_b   1.000
_cell.length_c   1.000
_cell.angle_alpha   90.00
_cell.angle_beta   90.00
_cell.angle_gamma   90.00
#
_symmetry.space_group_name_H-M   'P 1'
#
loop_
_entity.id
_entity.type
_entity.pdbx_description
1 polymer ?
#
loop_
_entity_poly.entity_id
_entity_poly.type
_entity_poly.pdbx_seq_one_letter_code
_entity_poly.pdbx_strand_id
1 'polypeptide(L)'
;MLKDKRKLQAIYSLFKKPRAERPFGFDFILWAPVFVLIVYIELLVQHSYTLLPICIPWMYDKIWMITFSGLCALIKKYLGKSSDGFSDISCVCFVKVSLCFILIPALVFLPNKYLSSTSSFKEEYGKVIDLTAVSGNKTPTSKKNYVKIKLDNEDISFWYDTYKETKPLGTKCIMNIKRGFFGLRYADNVDFLVE
;
A
#
# COMPACT_ATOMS: atom_id res chain seq x y z
N MET A 1 17.58 28.45 24.70
CA MET A 1 18.68 27.55 25.12
C MET A 1 18.41 26.81 26.44
N LEU A 2 18.35 27.45 27.62
CA LEU A 2 18.13 26.74 28.91
C LEU A 2 16.71 26.14 29.07
N LYS A 3 15.71 26.73 28.40
CA LYS A 3 14.32 26.26 28.38
C LYS A 3 14.16 25.01 27.49
N ASP A 4 14.85 24.99 26.35
CA ASP A 4 14.81 23.87 25.39
C ASP A 4 15.55 22.65 25.92
N LYS A 5 16.70 22.85 26.59
CA LYS A 5 17.40 21.77 27.30
C LYS A 5 16.53 21.08 28.35
N ARG A 6 15.78 21.85 29.16
CA ARG A 6 14.86 21.29 30.17
C ARG A 6 13.70 20.51 29.55
N LYS A 7 13.15 20.99 28.43
CA LYS A 7 12.12 20.27 27.66
C LYS A 7 12.65 18.96 27.07
N LEU A 8 13.84 18.98 26.47
CA LEU A 8 14.52 17.78 25.97
C LEU A 8 14.80 16.75 27.07
N GLN A 9 15.24 17.21 28.25
CA GLN A 9 15.47 16.34 29.41
C GLN A 9 14.18 15.70 29.93
N ALA A 10 13.06 16.44 29.92
CA ALA A 10 11.75 15.91 30.30
C ALA A 10 11.21 14.89 29.28
N ILE A 11 11.48 15.09 27.99
CA ILE A 11 11.14 14.10 26.95
C ILE A 11 12.01 12.86 27.12
N TYR A 12 13.32 13.01 27.36
CA TYR A 12 14.24 11.91 27.56
C TYR A 12 13.89 11.06 28.80
N SER A 13 13.45 11.70 29.89
CA SER A 13 13.00 10.97 31.08
C SER A 13 11.69 10.19 30.86
N LEU A 14 10.80 10.66 29.99
CA LEU A 14 9.61 9.92 29.56
C LEU A 14 9.96 8.64 28.78
N PHE A 15 11.01 8.66 27.96
CA PHE A 15 11.50 7.46 27.28
C PHE A 15 12.13 6.44 28.23
N LYS A 16 12.72 6.89 29.34
CA LYS A 16 13.36 6.02 30.34
C LYS A 16 12.34 5.37 31.31
N LYS A 17 11.12 5.89 31.39
CA LYS A 17 10.07 5.34 32.26
C LYS A 17 9.57 3.97 31.79
N PRO A 18 9.30 3.04 32.72
CA PRO A 18 8.66 1.76 32.40
C PRO A 18 7.30 2.00 31.74
N ARG A 19 6.93 1.13 30.79
CA ARG A 19 5.77 1.33 29.91
C ARG A 19 4.46 1.56 30.67
N ALA A 20 4.32 0.96 31.86
CA ALA A 20 3.17 1.12 32.75
C ALA A 20 2.99 2.54 33.34
N GLU A 21 4.05 3.36 33.39
CA GLU A 21 4.01 4.73 33.94
C GLU A 21 3.97 5.82 32.87
N ARG A 22 3.94 5.42 31.59
CA ARG A 22 3.87 6.38 30.48
C ARG A 22 2.43 6.89 30.33
N PRO A 23 2.25 8.16 29.92
CA PRO A 23 0.94 8.66 29.55
C PRO A 23 0.31 7.75 28.48
N PHE A 24 -0.98 7.44 28.63
CA PHE A 24 -1.72 6.54 27.74
C PHE A 24 -1.59 6.86 26.24
N GLY A 25 -1.37 8.13 25.88
CA GLY A 25 -1.18 8.58 24.50
C GLY A 25 0.28 8.68 24.01
N PHE A 26 1.29 8.46 24.87
CA PHE A 26 2.70 8.66 24.51
C PHE A 26 3.17 7.69 23.43
N ASP A 27 2.81 6.41 23.57
CA ASP A 27 3.17 5.40 22.59
C ASP A 27 2.41 5.65 21.27
N PHE A 28 1.14 6.08 21.30
CA PHE A 28 0.39 6.45 20.09
C PHE A 28 1.03 7.61 19.31
N ILE A 29 1.45 8.67 20.01
CA ILE A 29 2.13 9.82 19.38
C ILE A 29 3.47 9.40 18.78
N LEU A 30 4.19 8.50 19.44
CA LEU A 30 5.46 7.97 18.95
C LEU A 30 5.29 7.13 17.67
N TRP A 31 4.20 6.36 17.56
CA TRP A 31 3.93 5.49 16.41
C TRP A 31 3.20 6.19 15.26
N ALA A 32 2.58 7.35 15.49
CA ALA A 32 1.86 8.09 14.45
C ALA A 32 2.70 8.40 13.19
N PRO A 33 3.97 8.85 13.29
CA PRO A 33 4.80 9.11 12.10
C PRO A 33 5.06 7.84 11.28
N VAL A 34 5.26 6.71 11.96
CA VAL A 34 5.47 5.41 11.30
C VAL A 34 4.21 4.97 10.55
N PHE A 35 3.04 5.15 11.15
CA PHE A 35 1.77 4.85 10.50
C PHE A 35 1.53 5.72 9.26
N VAL A 36 1.77 7.04 9.37
CA VAL A 36 1.66 7.96 8.23
C VAL A 36 2.60 7.56 7.11
N LEU A 37 3.84 7.20 7.43
CA LEU A 37 4.82 6.73 6.46
C LEU A 37 4.35 5.46 5.74
N ILE A 38 3.83 4.48 6.48
CA ILE A 38 3.29 3.23 5.90
C ILE A 38 2.15 3.53 4.93
N VAL A 39 1.18 4.36 5.33
CA VAL A 39 0.04 4.74 4.48
C VAL A 39 0.51 5.49 3.22
N TYR A 40 1.48 6.38 3.37
CA TYR A 40 2.05 7.12 2.23
C TYR A 40 2.74 6.19 1.24
N ILE A 41 3.56 5.26 1.73
CA ILE A 41 4.24 4.25 0.90
C ILE A 41 3.23 3.35 0.19
N GLU A 42 2.19 2.90 0.89
CA GLU A 42 1.11 2.10 0.30
C GLU A 42 0.43 2.83 -0.87
N LEU A 43 0.11 4.11 -0.70
CA LEU A 43 -0.47 4.94 -1.76
C LEU A 43 0.46 5.07 -2.97
N LEU A 44 1.76 5.22 -2.75
CA LEU A 44 2.73 5.29 -3.84
C LEU A 44 2.82 3.97 -4.62
N VAL A 45 2.80 2.83 -3.94
CA VAL A 45 2.80 1.51 -4.58
C VAL A 45 1.53 1.30 -5.39
N GLN A 46 0.37 1.68 -4.86
CA GLN A 46 -0.91 1.60 -5.58
C GLN A 46 -0.89 2.40 -6.89
N HIS A 47 -0.32 3.60 -6.88
CA HIS A 47 -0.21 4.46 -8.06
C HIS A 47 0.97 4.10 -8.97
N SER A 48 1.62 2.95 -8.76
CA SER A 48 2.73 2.51 -9.60
C SER A 48 2.31 1.67 -10.80
N TYR A 49 1.09 1.14 -10.85
CA TYR A 49 0.53 0.34 -11.95
C TYR A 49 1.51 -0.73 -12.50
N THR A 50 2.13 -1.48 -11.58
CA THR A 50 3.03 -2.58 -11.90
C THR A 50 2.28 -3.70 -12.61
N LEU A 51 2.77 -4.14 -13.77
CA LEU A 51 2.26 -5.34 -14.43
C LEU A 51 2.79 -6.57 -13.70
N LEU A 52 1.89 -7.28 -13.03
CA LEU A 52 2.17 -8.53 -12.34
C LEU A 52 1.33 -9.65 -12.96
N PRO A 53 1.87 -10.87 -13.12
CA PRO A 53 1.12 -12.01 -13.66
C PRO A 53 -0.12 -12.35 -12.80
N ILE A 54 -0.06 -12.06 -11.50
CA ILE A 54 -1.18 -12.13 -10.57
C ILE A 54 -1.30 -10.75 -9.90
N CYS A 55 -2.21 -9.92 -10.40
CA CYS A 55 -2.58 -8.65 -9.77
C CYS A 55 -4.01 -8.81 -9.23
N ILE A 56 -4.17 -8.82 -7.92
CA ILE A 56 -5.49 -8.98 -7.30
C ILE A 56 -5.75 -7.75 -6.41
N PRO A 57 -6.91 -7.07 -6.53
CA PRO A 57 -7.20 -5.81 -5.82
C PRO A 57 -7.13 -5.89 -4.29
N TRP A 58 -7.39 -7.07 -3.69
CA TRP A 58 -7.36 -7.31 -2.23
C TRP A 58 -6.01 -7.03 -1.55
N MET A 59 -4.88 -7.04 -2.26
CA MET A 59 -3.57 -6.66 -1.66
C MET A 59 -3.56 -5.22 -1.14
N TYR A 60 -4.54 -4.41 -1.53
CA TYR A 60 -4.67 -3.01 -1.20
C TYR A 60 -5.87 -2.70 -0.29
N ASP A 61 -6.56 -3.75 0.20
CA ASP A 61 -7.70 -3.57 1.09
C ASP A 61 -7.25 -3.56 2.57
N LYS A 62 -7.38 -2.39 3.19
CA LYS A 62 -7.06 -2.16 4.61
C LYS A 62 -7.82 -3.11 5.54
N ILE A 63 -9.02 -3.55 5.16
CA ILE A 63 -9.85 -4.46 5.96
C ILE A 63 -9.20 -5.85 6.04
N TRP A 64 -8.61 -6.33 4.95
CA TRP A 64 -7.91 -7.61 4.92
C TRP A 64 -6.63 -7.59 5.75
N MET A 65 -5.86 -6.51 5.69
CA MET A 65 -4.67 -6.32 6.53
C MET A 65 -4.99 -6.36 8.03
N ILE A 66 -6.07 -5.69 8.43
CA ILE A 66 -6.55 -5.71 9.83
C ILE A 66 -7.00 -7.12 10.22
N THR A 67 -7.78 -7.78 9.36
CA THR A 67 -8.27 -9.14 9.60
C THR A 67 -7.14 -10.16 9.73
N PHE A 68 -6.15 -10.12 8.84
CA PHE A 68 -4.99 -11.00 8.87
C PHE A 68 -4.11 -10.76 10.10
N SER A 69 -3.90 -9.50 10.47
CA SER A 69 -3.20 -9.16 11.72
C SER A 69 -3.93 -9.68 12.96
N GLY A 70 -5.26 -9.53 13.01
CA GLY A 70 -6.08 -10.06 14.09
C GLY A 70 -5.98 -11.58 14.21
N LEU A 71 -6.03 -12.30 13.08
CA LEU A 71 -5.80 -13.75 13.03
C LEU A 71 -4.41 -14.14 13.55
N CYS A 72 -3.35 -13.46 13.10
CA CYS A 72 -2.00 -13.70 13.61
C CYS A 72 -1.86 -13.44 15.11
N ALA A 73 -2.54 -12.42 15.63
CA ALA A 73 -2.56 -12.10 17.06
C ALA A 73 -3.30 -13.16 17.88
N LEU A 74 -4.43 -13.65 17.38
CA LEU A 74 -5.20 -14.74 17.98
C LEU A 74 -4.38 -16.04 18.02
N ILE A 75 -3.75 -16.40 16.90
CA ILE A 75 -2.87 -17.58 16.80
C ILE A 75 -1.73 -17.48 17.81
N LYS A 76 -1.06 -16.32 17.91
CA LYS A 76 0.02 -16.11 18.88
C LYS A 76 -0.45 -16.18 20.33
N LYS A 77 -1.64 -15.66 20.63
CA LYS A 77 -2.21 -15.72 21.98
C LYS A 77 -2.67 -17.14 22.35
N TYR A 78 -3.13 -17.90 21.36
CA TYR A 78 -3.57 -19.28 21.56
C TYR A 78 -2.37 -20.26 21.69
N LEU A 79 -1.32 -20.08 20.88
CA LEU A 79 -0.13 -20.94 20.88
C LEU A 79 0.92 -20.52 21.93
N GLY A 80 1.08 -19.22 22.16
CA GLY A 80 1.98 -18.69 23.16
C GLY A 80 1.18 -18.30 24.38
N LYS A 81 1.48 -18.91 25.54
CA LYS A 81 1.04 -18.45 26.88
C LYS A 81 1.65 -17.07 27.22
N SER A 82 1.40 -16.08 26.37
CA SER A 82 1.85 -14.71 26.53
C SER A 82 1.01 -14.05 27.62
N SER A 83 1.67 -13.47 28.63
CA SER A 83 1.01 -12.66 29.66
C SER A 83 0.54 -11.30 29.14
N ASP A 84 1.00 -10.90 27.95
CA ASP A 84 0.70 -9.58 27.38
C ASP A 84 -0.75 -9.47 26.91
N GLY A 85 -1.30 -8.27 27.01
CA GLY A 85 -2.65 -7.94 26.56
C GLY A 85 -2.85 -8.22 25.07
N PHE A 86 -4.05 -8.63 24.67
CA PHE A 86 -4.36 -8.91 23.26
C PHE A 86 -4.12 -7.70 22.35
N SER A 87 -4.40 -6.49 22.86
CA SER A 87 -4.19 -5.24 22.13
C SER A 87 -2.72 -5.04 21.76
N ASP A 88 -1.78 -5.32 22.67
CA ASP A 88 -0.34 -5.18 22.43
C ASP A 88 0.16 -6.19 21.39
N ILE A 89 -0.25 -7.45 21.52
CA ILE A 89 0.10 -8.51 20.56
C ILE A 89 -0.44 -8.17 19.18
N SER A 90 -1.69 -7.69 19.10
CA SER A 90 -2.32 -7.27 17.85
C SER A 90 -1.60 -6.09 17.19
N CYS A 91 -1.21 -5.08 17.97
CA CYS A 91 -0.47 -3.93 17.47
C CYS A 91 0.89 -4.34 16.89
N VAL A 92 1.66 -5.17 17.60
CA VAL A 92 2.96 -5.65 17.13
C VAL A 92 2.81 -6.54 15.89
N CYS A 93 1.80 -7.41 15.85
CA CYS A 93 1.50 -8.19 14.65
C CYS A 93 1.13 -7.30 13.47
N PHE A 94 0.31 -6.27 13.68
CA PHE A 94 -0.09 -5.33 12.63
C PHE A 94 1.11 -4.63 12.02
N VAL A 95 2.05 -4.17 12.84
CA VAL A 95 3.29 -3.54 12.37
C VAL A 95 4.14 -4.55 11.58
N LYS A 96 4.28 -5.79 12.05
CA LYS A 96 5.05 -6.82 11.33
C LYS A 96 4.43 -7.18 9.99
N VAL A 97 3.12 -7.38 9.95
CA VAL A 97 2.37 -7.65 8.72
C VAL A 97 2.50 -6.45 7.76
N SER A 98 2.32 -5.22 8.25
CA SER A 98 2.51 -4.01 7.45
C SER A 98 3.92 -3.89 6.88
N LEU A 99 4.96 -4.20 7.65
CA LEU A 99 6.33 -4.22 7.16
C LEU A 99 6.53 -5.26 6.04
N CYS A 100 6.04 -6.49 6.23
CA CYS A 100 6.22 -7.55 5.25
C CYS A 100 5.43 -7.32 3.96
N PHE A 101 4.21 -6.79 4.05
CA PHE A 101 3.31 -6.66 2.90
C PHE A 101 3.27 -5.27 2.26
N ILE A 102 3.76 -4.23 2.94
CA ILE A 102 3.83 -2.86 2.39
C ILE A 102 5.27 -2.45 2.13
N LEU A 103 6.14 -2.56 3.15
CA LEU A 103 7.50 -2.02 3.05
C LEU A 103 8.38 -2.83 2.10
N ILE A 104 8.37 -4.16 2.18
CA ILE A 104 9.16 -5.02 1.28
C ILE A 104 8.70 -4.82 -0.19
N PRO A 105 7.40 -4.92 -0.52
CA PRO A 105 6.94 -4.64 -1.89
C PRO A 105 7.26 -3.23 -2.34
N ALA A 106 7.18 -2.23 -1.47
CA ALA A 106 7.54 -0.86 -1.81
C ALA A 106 9.02 -0.69 -2.17
N LEU A 107 9.92 -1.32 -1.40
CA LEU A 107 11.36 -1.32 -1.67
C LEU A 107 11.71 -1.99 -3.00
N VAL A 108 10.90 -2.96 -3.44
CA VAL A 108 11.07 -3.60 -4.75
C VAL A 108 10.41 -2.77 -5.85
N PHE A 109 9.17 -2.34 -5.68
CA PHE A 109 8.36 -1.75 -6.76
C PHE A 109 8.67 -0.27 -7.02
N LEU A 110 8.87 0.54 -5.97
CA LEU A 110 9.06 1.99 -6.15
C LEU A 110 10.37 2.33 -6.86
N PRO A 111 11.54 1.81 -6.45
CA PRO A 111 12.79 2.12 -7.14
C PRO A 111 12.76 1.68 -8.60
N ASN A 112 12.12 0.55 -8.89
CA ASN A 112 11.96 0.05 -10.25
C ASN A 112 11.08 0.96 -11.15
N LYS A 113 10.08 1.67 -10.58
CA LYS A 113 9.28 2.67 -11.31
C LYS A 113 10.09 3.93 -11.62
N TYR A 114 10.79 4.46 -10.62
CA TYR A 114 11.47 5.77 -10.73
C TYR A 114 12.83 5.70 -11.39
N LEU A 115 13.55 4.60 -11.21
CA LEU A 115 14.86 4.36 -11.81
C LEU A 115 14.71 3.34 -12.95
N SER A 116 13.83 3.61 -13.92
CA SER A 116 13.65 2.72 -15.07
C SER A 116 14.99 2.55 -15.81
N SER A 117 15.47 1.31 -15.89
CA SER A 117 16.81 0.97 -16.44
C SER A 117 16.94 1.19 -17.94
N THR A 118 15.82 1.43 -18.63
CA THR A 118 15.79 1.65 -20.07
C THR A 118 14.75 2.71 -20.38
N SER A 119 15.15 3.77 -21.10
CA SER A 119 14.29 4.81 -21.66
C SER A 119 13.46 4.32 -22.86
N SER A 120 13.35 3.01 -23.07
CA SER A 120 12.56 2.43 -24.15
C SER A 120 11.10 2.38 -23.73
N PHE A 121 10.40 3.49 -23.97
CA PHE A 121 8.94 3.50 -23.97
C PHE A 121 8.50 2.63 -25.14
N LYS A 122 7.77 1.55 -24.85
CA LYS A 122 7.06 0.81 -25.88
C LYS A 122 5.59 1.14 -25.74
N GLU A 123 5.05 1.81 -26.75
CA GLU A 123 3.60 2.02 -26.86
C GLU A 123 2.96 0.65 -27.12
N GLU A 124 2.00 0.27 -26.29
CA GLU A 124 1.27 -0.97 -26.41
C GLU A 124 -0.23 -0.72 -26.31
N TYR A 125 -0.99 -1.60 -26.98
CA TYR A 125 -2.44 -1.61 -26.96
C TYR A 125 -2.94 -2.63 -25.95
N GLY A 126 -4.01 -2.27 -25.25
CA GLY A 126 -4.69 -3.16 -24.34
C GLY A 126 -6.20 -3.05 -24.43
N LYS A 127 -6.86 -4.11 -24.01
CA LYS A 127 -8.31 -4.23 -23.95
C LYS A 127 -8.79 -4.30 -22.52
N VAL A 128 -9.89 -3.60 -22.22
CA VAL A 128 -10.58 -3.74 -20.94
C VAL A 128 -11.34 -5.07 -20.94
N ILE A 129 -11.00 -5.95 -20.00
CA ILE A 129 -11.59 -7.29 -19.89
C ILE A 129 -12.51 -7.44 -18.68
N ASP A 130 -12.37 -6.59 -17.67
CA ASP A 130 -13.18 -6.65 -16.46
C ASP A 130 -13.31 -5.27 -15.81
N LEU A 131 -14.40 -5.09 -15.07
CA LEU A 131 -14.76 -3.88 -14.34
C LEU A 131 -15.14 -4.30 -12.93
N THR A 132 -14.41 -3.77 -11.94
CA THR A 132 -14.70 -4.03 -10.53
C THR A 132 -14.73 -2.72 -9.77
N ALA A 133 -15.76 -2.54 -8.95
CA ALA A 133 -15.82 -1.45 -7.99
C ALA A 133 -15.47 -1.99 -6.61
N VAL A 134 -14.38 -1.50 -6.02
CA VAL A 134 -14.02 -1.82 -4.63
C VAL A 134 -14.50 -0.68 -3.74
N SER A 135 -15.32 -1.04 -2.75
CA SER A 135 -15.96 -0.11 -1.83
C SER A 135 -15.46 -0.41 -0.42
N GLY A 136 -14.54 0.41 0.09
CA GLY A 136 -14.05 0.27 1.48
C GLY A 136 -15.06 0.69 2.55
N ASN A 137 -16.09 1.48 2.19
CA ASN A 137 -17.15 1.95 3.08
C ASN A 137 -18.49 2.08 2.34
N LYS A 138 -19.62 2.06 3.07
CA LYS A 138 -20.97 2.23 2.49
C LYS A 138 -21.22 3.60 1.82
N THR A 139 -20.31 4.56 1.96
CA THR A 139 -20.45 5.89 1.38
C THR A 139 -20.08 5.90 -0.12
N PRO A 140 -20.94 6.44 -0.99
CA PRO A 140 -20.78 6.39 -2.46
C PRO A 140 -19.52 7.09 -2.98
N THR A 141 -18.96 8.05 -2.24
CA THR A 141 -17.74 8.78 -2.57
C THR A 141 -16.44 8.00 -2.36
N SER A 142 -16.50 6.83 -1.74
CA SER A 142 -15.32 5.99 -1.43
C SER A 142 -15.15 4.78 -2.36
N LYS A 143 -16.01 4.66 -3.38
CA LYS A 143 -15.93 3.62 -4.39
C LYS A 143 -14.78 3.92 -5.33
N LYS A 144 -13.73 3.10 -5.27
CA LYS A 144 -12.67 3.10 -6.28
C LYS A 144 -13.09 2.14 -7.38
N ASN A 145 -13.23 2.67 -8.59
CA ASN A 145 -13.53 1.87 -9.76
C ASN A 145 -12.20 1.44 -10.37
N TYR A 146 -12.09 0.14 -10.61
CA TYR A 146 -10.92 -0.46 -11.21
C TYR A 146 -11.33 -1.14 -12.50
N VAL A 147 -10.52 -0.96 -13.54
CA VAL A 147 -10.62 -1.73 -14.77
C VAL A 147 -9.46 -2.69 -14.85
N LYS A 148 -9.73 -3.91 -15.27
CA LYS A 148 -8.69 -4.87 -15.61
C LYS A 148 -8.38 -4.72 -17.08
N ILE A 149 -7.14 -4.38 -17.38
CA ILE A 149 -6.64 -4.20 -18.73
C ILE A 149 -5.74 -5.39 -19.05
N LYS A 150 -6.01 -6.05 -20.18
CA LYS A 150 -5.15 -7.09 -20.74
C LYS A 150 -4.40 -6.53 -21.95
N LEU A 151 -3.09 -6.78 -22.02
CA LEU A 151 -2.30 -6.42 -23.18
C LEU A 151 -2.65 -7.33 -24.37
N ASP A 152 -2.71 -6.77 -25.57
CA ASP A 152 -3.18 -7.52 -26.76
C ASP A 152 -2.19 -8.63 -27.18
N ASN A 153 -0.89 -8.39 -27.00
CA ASN A 153 0.18 -9.29 -27.46
C ASN A 153 0.81 -10.13 -26.34
N GLU A 154 0.35 -9.98 -25.09
CA GLU A 154 0.91 -10.68 -23.94
C GLU A 154 -0.21 -11.23 -23.05
N ASP A 155 -0.03 -12.40 -22.45
CA ASP A 155 -0.99 -12.92 -21.46
C ASP A 155 -0.78 -12.30 -20.08
N ILE A 156 -0.66 -10.97 -20.06
CA ILE A 156 -0.44 -10.17 -18.87
C ILE A 156 -1.59 -9.19 -18.74
N SER A 157 -2.08 -9.04 -17.51
CA SER A 157 -3.13 -8.09 -17.18
C SER A 157 -2.82 -7.36 -15.89
N PHE A 158 -3.35 -6.15 -15.76
CA PHE A 158 -3.18 -5.33 -14.57
C PHE A 158 -4.46 -4.56 -14.26
N TRP A 159 -4.61 -4.15 -13.00
CA TRP A 159 -5.71 -3.30 -12.57
C TRP A 159 -5.30 -1.84 -12.64
N TYR A 160 -6.15 -1.04 -13.28
CA TYR A 160 -6.00 0.40 -13.38
C TYR A 160 -7.12 1.09 -12.61
N ASP A 161 -6.75 2.04 -11.75
CA ASP A 161 -7.69 2.85 -10.96
C ASP A 161 -8.21 3.99 -11.83
N THR A 162 -9.52 3.99 -12.10
CA THR A 162 -10.17 4.99 -12.96
C THR A 162 -10.62 6.22 -12.19
N TYR A 163 -10.33 6.34 -10.90
CA TYR A 163 -10.75 7.47 -10.07
C TYR A 163 -10.32 8.85 -10.62
N LYS A 164 -9.16 8.91 -11.30
CA LYS A 164 -8.63 10.15 -11.89
C LYS A 164 -9.03 10.35 -13.35
N GLU A 165 -9.70 9.39 -13.97
CA GLU A 165 -10.11 9.52 -15.36
C GLU A 165 -11.31 10.44 -15.49
N THR A 166 -11.13 11.48 -16.30
CA THR A 166 -12.19 12.44 -16.63
C THR A 166 -12.85 12.11 -17.96
N LYS A 167 -12.21 11.27 -18.78
CA LYS A 167 -12.73 10.81 -20.06
C LYS A 167 -13.58 9.55 -19.89
N PRO A 168 -14.59 9.31 -20.75
CA PRO A 168 -15.35 8.07 -20.73
C PRO A 168 -14.43 6.87 -21.03
N LEU A 169 -14.67 5.77 -20.32
CA LEU A 169 -13.89 4.54 -20.46
C LEU A 169 -14.25 3.85 -21.78
N GLY A 170 -13.29 3.82 -22.70
CA GLY A 170 -13.34 3.03 -23.91
C GLY A 170 -13.08 1.54 -23.66
N THR A 171 -13.44 0.69 -24.63
CA THR A 171 -13.17 -0.76 -24.58
C THR A 171 -11.69 -1.09 -24.85
N LYS A 172 -10.98 -0.18 -25.52
CA LYS A 172 -9.56 -0.25 -25.85
C LYS A 172 -8.80 0.90 -25.21
N CYS A 173 -7.51 0.70 -24.98
CA CYS A 173 -6.63 1.72 -24.43
C CYS A 173 -5.23 1.61 -25.04
N ILE A 174 -4.54 2.74 -25.07
CA ILE A 174 -3.14 2.87 -25.45
C ILE A 174 -2.36 3.20 -24.18
N MET A 175 -1.20 2.60 -23.99
CA MET A 175 -0.37 2.86 -22.83
C MET A 175 1.11 2.74 -23.15
N ASN A 176 1.93 3.37 -22.33
CA ASN A 176 3.38 3.21 -22.39
C ASN A 176 3.84 2.20 -21.36
N ILE A 177 4.56 1.17 -21.81
CA ILE A 177 5.18 0.20 -20.92
C ILE A 177 6.65 0.57 -20.67
N LYS A 178 7.01 0.73 -19.39
CA LYS A 178 8.39 0.96 -18.91
C LYS A 178 8.97 -0.29 -18.27
N ARG A 179 10.28 -0.50 -18.40
CA ARG A 179 11.00 -1.65 -17.82
C ARG A 179 11.97 -1.23 -16.71
N GLY A 180 11.71 -1.71 -15.50
CA GLY A 180 12.55 -1.54 -14.32
C GLY A 180 13.76 -2.48 -14.27
N PHE A 181 14.66 -2.24 -13.32
CA PHE A 181 15.91 -2.98 -13.09
C PHE A 181 15.75 -4.50 -12.92
N PHE A 182 14.64 -4.96 -12.35
CA PHE A 182 14.40 -6.39 -12.13
C PHE A 182 13.53 -7.05 -13.21
N GLY A 183 13.45 -6.44 -14.41
CA GLY A 183 12.58 -6.93 -15.48
C GLY A 183 11.08 -6.71 -15.22
N LEU A 184 10.73 -6.06 -14.11
CA LEU A 184 9.38 -5.60 -13.82
C LEU A 184 8.94 -4.56 -14.83
N ARG A 185 7.67 -4.62 -15.23
CA ARG A 185 7.07 -3.72 -16.20
C ARG A 185 6.00 -2.87 -15.54
N TYR A 186 5.85 -1.64 -16.02
CA TYR A 186 4.93 -0.65 -15.46
C TYR A 186 4.16 0.00 -16.59
N ALA A 187 2.86 0.17 -16.39
CA ALA A 187 2.02 0.96 -17.28
C ALA A 187 2.08 2.44 -16.87
N ASP A 188 2.25 3.30 -17.86
CA ASP A 188 2.25 4.76 -17.71
C ASP A 188 1.45 5.38 -18.87
N ASN A 189 0.88 6.57 -18.66
CA ASN A 189 0.04 7.27 -19.65
C ASN A 189 -1.02 6.37 -20.31
N VAL A 190 -1.91 5.79 -19.52
CA VAL A 190 -3.03 4.99 -20.04
C VAL A 190 -4.10 5.93 -20.58
N ASP A 191 -4.32 5.92 -21.89
CA ASP A 191 -5.38 6.69 -22.55
C ASP A 191 -6.43 5.73 -23.14
N PHE A 192 -7.69 5.92 -22.76
CA PHE A 192 -8.81 5.14 -23.30
C PHE A 192 -9.26 5.68 -24.65
N LEU A 193 -9.46 4.77 -25.61
CA LEU A 193 -9.99 5.09 -26.94
C LEU A 193 -11.51 5.01 -26.89
N VAL A 194 -12.16 6.17 -26.98
CA VAL A 194 -13.62 6.28 -27.03
C VAL A 194 -14.06 5.95 -28.46
N GLU A 195 -14.92 4.93 -28.59
CA GLU A 195 -15.54 4.52 -29.86
C GLU A 195 -16.81 5.34 -30.14
#